data_AF-A0AA39Q0F4-F1
#
_entry.id   AF-A0AA39Q0F4-F1
#
_cell.length_a   1.000
_cell.length_b   1.000
_cell.length_c   1.000
_cell.angle_alpha   90.00
_cell.angle_beta   90.00
_cell.angle_gamma   90.00
#
_symmetry.space_group_name_H-M   'P 1'
#
loop_
_entity.id
_entity.type
_entity.pdbx_description
1 polymer ?
#
loop_
_entity_poly.entity_id
_entity_poly.type
_entity_poly.pdbx_seq_one_letter_code
_entity_poly.pdbx_strand_id
1 'polypeptide(L)'
;MACWLDKQCPLAGAKYKAAQVALKMLRGAGPWEDELHELHVSDMSSLHGSVLEIDDEDDLEGSVSGSCLNQTHREVGEGHREISWIWLQEGALGDGSDEGLTQAVKLEWLKSRARAHHWREECLLLTEEKRRVRETLLHTAHLWDSHGSSWEELEPSRVEGVHAHAA
;
A
#
# COMPACT_ATOMS: atom_id res chain seq x y z
N MET A 1 -26.82 12.82 -3.20
CA MET A 1 -26.83 11.38 -3.57
C MET A 1 -26.00 10.51 -2.62
N ALA A 2 -24.94 11.02 -1.98
CA ALA A 2 -24.10 10.26 -1.04
C ALA A 2 -24.86 9.58 0.14
N CYS A 3 -25.81 10.29 0.78
CA CYS A 3 -26.56 9.79 1.94
C CYS A 3 -27.49 8.58 1.66
N TRP A 4 -27.75 8.23 0.39
CA TRP A 4 -28.58 7.07 0.03
C TRP A 4 -27.76 5.78 0.02
N LEU A 5 -26.58 5.81 -0.58
CA LEU A 5 -25.64 4.68 -0.65
C LEU A 5 -25.12 4.29 0.76
N ASP A 6 -24.85 5.28 1.62
CA ASP A 6 -24.41 5.04 3.00
C ASP A 6 -25.42 4.27 3.86
N LYS A 7 -26.71 4.36 3.53
CA LYS A 7 -27.77 3.59 4.22
C LYS A 7 -28.00 2.24 3.57
N GLN A 8 -27.73 2.12 2.28
CA GLN A 8 -28.05 0.94 1.50
C GLN A 8 -27.02 -0.18 1.66
N CYS A 9 -25.74 0.16 1.76
CA CYS A 9 -24.65 -0.79 2.05
C CYS A 9 -24.87 -1.55 3.37
N PRO A 10 -25.12 -0.91 4.53
CA PRO A 10 -25.35 -1.63 5.79
C PRO A 10 -26.66 -2.44 5.77
N LEU A 11 -27.70 -1.96 5.07
CA LEU A 11 -28.94 -2.73 4.89
C LEU A 11 -28.71 -3.99 4.04
N ALA A 12 -27.94 -3.89 2.97
CA ALA A 12 -27.57 -5.03 2.14
C ALA A 12 -26.70 -6.03 2.92
N GLY A 13 -25.72 -5.54 3.68
CA GLY A 13 -24.89 -6.36 4.56
C GLY A 13 -25.71 -7.08 5.64
N ALA A 14 -26.69 -6.41 6.24
CA ALA A 14 -27.60 -7.03 7.21
C ALA A 14 -28.46 -8.13 6.58
N LYS A 15 -28.97 -7.91 5.36
CA LYS A 15 -29.71 -8.94 4.60
C LYS A 15 -28.85 -10.16 4.30
N TYR A 16 -27.61 -9.94 3.86
CA TYR A 16 -26.66 -11.02 3.61
C TYR A 16 -26.40 -11.85 4.86
N LYS A 17 -26.07 -11.19 5.98
CA LYS A 17 -25.85 -11.87 7.28
C LYS A 17 -27.06 -12.67 7.73
N ALA A 18 -28.25 -12.09 7.63
CA ALA A 18 -29.49 -12.78 8.00
C ALA A 18 -29.73 -14.02 7.11
N ALA A 19 -29.51 -13.89 5.80
CA ALA A 19 -29.63 -15.00 4.85
C ALA A 19 -28.60 -16.11 5.14
N GLN A 20 -27.36 -15.76 5.42
CA GLN A 20 -26.29 -16.70 5.75
C GLN A 20 -26.60 -17.47 7.05
N VAL A 21 -27.06 -16.79 8.10
CA VAL A 21 -27.49 -17.43 9.35
C VAL A 21 -28.66 -18.38 9.11
N ALA A 22 -29.67 -17.94 8.36
CA ALA A 22 -30.82 -18.79 8.01
C ALA A 22 -30.38 -20.03 7.21
N LEU A 23 -29.46 -19.86 6.26
CA LEU A 23 -28.96 -20.95 5.43
C LEU A 23 -28.13 -21.95 6.26
N LYS A 24 -27.31 -21.45 7.20
CA LYS A 24 -26.58 -22.28 8.17
C LYS A 24 -27.52 -23.08 9.08
N MET A 25 -28.64 -22.49 9.50
CA MET A 25 -29.65 -23.17 10.32
C MET A 25 -30.44 -24.23 9.54
N LEU A 26 -30.77 -23.97 8.28
CA LEU A 26 -31.59 -24.87 7.47
C LEU A 26 -30.80 -26.01 6.84
N ARG A 27 -29.60 -25.71 6.32
CA ARG A 27 -28.78 -26.65 5.55
C ARG A 27 -27.63 -27.26 6.36
N GLY A 28 -27.20 -26.59 7.43
CA GLY A 28 -25.99 -26.94 8.17
C GLY A 28 -24.71 -26.53 7.45
N ALA A 29 -23.56 -26.80 8.09
CA ALA A 29 -22.24 -26.57 7.51
C ALA A 29 -22.05 -27.41 6.24
N GLY A 30 -21.47 -26.81 5.20
CA GLY A 30 -21.27 -27.47 3.92
C GLY A 30 -20.37 -26.66 2.98
N PRO A 31 -20.12 -27.17 1.76
CA PRO A 31 -19.18 -26.57 0.80
C PRO A 31 -19.62 -25.17 0.31
N TRP A 32 -20.86 -24.77 0.61
CA TRP A 32 -21.37 -23.44 0.31
C TRP A 32 -20.75 -22.37 1.22
N GLU A 33 -20.18 -22.73 2.38
CA GLU A 33 -19.48 -21.77 3.26
C GLU A 33 -18.21 -21.21 2.60
N ASP A 34 -17.59 -21.98 1.69
CA ASP A 34 -16.44 -21.55 0.89
C ASP A 34 -16.84 -20.57 -0.23
N GLU A 35 -18.11 -20.59 -0.65
CA GLU A 35 -18.65 -19.62 -1.62
C GLU A 35 -19.29 -18.40 -0.93
N LEU A 36 -19.86 -18.58 0.26
CA LEU A 36 -20.58 -17.53 0.99
C LEU A 36 -19.94 -17.32 2.37
N HIS A 37 -18.86 -16.55 2.38
CA HIS A 37 -18.05 -16.24 3.56
C HIS A 37 -18.77 -15.32 4.57
N GLU A 38 -18.39 -15.40 5.85
CA GLU A 38 -18.91 -14.50 6.88
C GLU A 38 -18.53 -13.05 6.58
N LEU A 39 -19.53 -12.18 6.42
CA LEU A 39 -19.32 -10.79 6.02
C LEU A 39 -18.95 -9.92 7.22
N HIS A 40 -17.71 -9.43 7.29
CA HIS A 40 -17.30 -8.46 8.30
C HIS A 40 -17.58 -7.02 7.88
N VAL A 41 -17.53 -6.09 8.84
CA VAL A 41 -17.71 -4.66 8.53
C VAL A 41 -16.53 -4.11 7.71
N SER A 42 -15.32 -4.64 7.95
CA SER A 42 -14.11 -4.36 7.17
C SER A 42 -14.27 -4.72 5.69
N ASP A 43 -15.05 -5.76 5.40
CA ASP A 43 -15.29 -6.23 4.03
C ASP A 43 -16.19 -5.27 3.24
N MET A 44 -17.05 -4.52 3.92
CA MET A 44 -17.97 -3.56 3.31
C MET A 44 -17.28 -2.24 2.95
N SER A 45 -16.04 -2.33 2.48
CA SER A 45 -15.25 -1.19 2.02
C SER A 45 -15.37 -1.04 0.52
N SER A 46 -15.51 0.21 0.07
CA SER A 46 -15.51 0.54 -1.36
C SER A 46 -14.16 0.14 -1.99
N LEU A 47 -14.21 -0.24 -3.28
CA LEU A 47 -13.01 -0.34 -4.11
C LEU A 47 -12.31 1.03 -4.21
N HIS A 48 -13.07 2.11 -4.04
CA HIS A 48 -12.61 3.50 -4.05
C HIS A 48 -12.37 4.08 -2.65
N GLY A 49 -11.47 5.06 -2.53
CA GLY A 49 -11.03 5.64 -1.26
C GLY A 49 -9.56 5.36 -0.91
N SER A 50 -8.73 5.07 -1.92
CA SER A 50 -7.27 5.16 -1.84
C SER A 50 -6.87 6.65 -1.92
N VAL A 51 -5.73 7.02 -1.32
CA VAL A 51 -5.18 8.39 -1.13
C VAL A 51 -4.77 9.08 -2.45
N LEU A 52 -5.38 8.65 -3.56
CA LEU A 52 -5.10 9.04 -4.94
C LEU A 52 -6.41 9.31 -5.71
N GLU A 53 -7.45 9.81 -5.03
CA GLU A 53 -8.22 10.88 -5.67
C GLU A 53 -7.21 12.03 -5.78
N ILE A 54 -6.76 12.31 -7.00
CA ILE A 54 -6.28 13.66 -7.29
C ILE A 54 -7.54 14.47 -7.10
N ASP A 55 -7.62 15.30 -6.06
CA ASP A 55 -8.61 16.36 -6.04
C ASP A 55 -8.46 17.05 -7.40
N ASP A 56 -9.44 16.87 -8.28
CA ASP A 56 -9.55 17.72 -9.45
C ASP A 56 -9.73 19.13 -8.84
N GLU A 57 -8.64 19.90 -8.70
CA GLU A 57 -8.65 21.26 -8.16
C GLU A 57 -9.46 22.25 -9.04
N ASP A 58 -10.19 21.74 -10.03
CA ASP A 58 -11.05 22.48 -10.92
C ASP A 58 -12.48 21.90 -10.86
N ASP A 59 -13.24 22.19 -9.79
CA ASP A 59 -14.67 22.46 -9.89
C ASP A 59 -15.31 22.92 -8.55
N LEU A 60 -15.57 24.24 -8.50
CA LEU A 60 -16.69 24.92 -7.83
C LEU A 60 -16.63 25.20 -6.31
N GLU A 61 -16.43 26.48 -6.00
CA GLU A 61 -16.91 27.15 -4.79
C GLU A 61 -18.40 26.88 -4.56
N GLY A 62 -18.74 26.10 -3.53
CA GLY A 62 -20.14 25.81 -3.19
C GLY A 62 -20.32 24.94 -1.95
N SER A 63 -20.36 25.59 -0.79
CA SER A 63 -20.74 25.01 0.51
C SER A 63 -21.94 24.05 0.45
N VAL A 64 -21.85 22.86 1.08
CA VAL A 64 -22.75 22.34 2.15
C VAL A 64 -22.38 20.89 2.55
N SER A 65 -21.89 20.75 3.79
CA SER A 65 -22.23 19.75 4.82
C SER A 65 -22.52 18.28 4.43
N GLY A 66 -21.68 17.36 4.96
CA GLY A 66 -22.08 15.96 5.12
C GLY A 66 -20.93 14.97 5.29
N SER A 67 -20.05 15.19 6.26
CA SER A 67 -18.99 14.26 6.66
C SER A 67 -19.57 12.94 7.17
N CYS A 68 -19.60 11.93 6.31
CA CYS A 68 -19.53 10.50 6.64
C CYS A 68 -18.43 9.79 5.82
N LEU A 69 -17.49 10.58 5.29
CA LEU A 69 -16.16 10.09 4.99
C LEU A 69 -15.56 9.69 6.33
N ASN A 70 -15.78 8.43 6.71
CA ASN A 70 -14.97 7.78 7.71
C ASN A 70 -13.55 7.90 7.17
N GLN A 71 -12.88 8.91 7.71
CA GLN A 71 -11.46 9.08 7.72
C GLN A 71 -10.93 7.85 8.44
N THR A 72 -10.93 6.72 7.72
CA THR A 72 -10.20 5.52 8.08
C THR A 72 -8.77 5.97 8.04
N HIS A 73 -8.33 6.38 9.23
CA HIS A 73 -6.99 6.28 9.75
C HIS A 73 -5.94 6.21 8.65
N ARG A 74 -5.26 7.35 8.50
CA ARG A 74 -4.13 7.65 7.62
C ARG A 74 -2.91 6.79 8.03
N GLU A 75 -3.08 5.48 8.07
CA GLU A 75 -2.08 4.50 8.42
C GLU A 75 -1.24 4.22 7.18
N VAL A 76 -0.07 4.87 7.15
CA VAL A 76 1.19 4.33 6.64
C VAL A 76 1.06 3.40 5.42
N GLY A 77 0.96 3.99 4.23
CA GLY A 77 1.19 3.32 2.96
C GLY A 77 0.16 2.26 2.56
N GLU A 78 -0.38 2.39 1.35
CA GLU A 78 -1.31 1.41 0.75
C GLU A 78 -0.70 0.02 0.49
N GLY A 79 0.58 -0.19 0.84
CA GLY A 79 1.29 -1.46 0.64
C GLY A 79 0.74 -2.63 1.45
N HIS A 80 0.02 -2.36 2.55
CA HIS A 80 -0.59 -3.38 3.41
C HIS A 80 -2.12 -3.50 3.23
N ARG A 81 -2.70 -2.79 2.26
CA ARG A 81 -4.15 -2.85 2.06
C ARG A 81 -4.53 -4.17 1.40
N GLU A 82 -5.25 -5.01 2.14
CA GLU A 82 -5.85 -6.22 1.61
C GLU A 82 -7.20 -5.88 0.92
N ILE A 83 -7.40 -6.42 -0.29
CA ILE A 83 -8.66 -6.29 -1.01
C ILE A 83 -9.65 -7.27 -0.37
N SER A 84 -10.84 -6.81 0.00
CA SER A 84 -11.85 -7.69 0.60
C SER A 84 -12.26 -8.81 -0.36
N TRP A 85 -12.54 -9.98 0.20
CA TRP A 85 -12.95 -11.19 -0.52
C TRP A 85 -14.17 -10.96 -1.44
N ILE A 86 -15.07 -10.03 -1.09
CA ILE A 86 -16.24 -9.70 -1.91
C ILE A 86 -15.87 -9.23 -3.32
N TRP A 87 -14.65 -8.69 -3.51
CA TRP A 87 -14.12 -8.23 -4.79
C TRP A 87 -13.27 -9.29 -5.50
N LEU A 88 -12.82 -10.31 -4.76
CA LEU A 88 -11.97 -11.40 -5.27
C LEU A 88 -12.80 -12.57 -5.83
N GLN A 89 -14.11 -12.56 -5.59
CA GLN A 89 -15.00 -13.64 -6.01
C GLN A 89 -15.33 -13.58 -7.50
N GLU A 90 -15.45 -14.75 -8.11
CA GLU A 90 -15.86 -14.87 -9.51
C GLU A 90 -17.25 -14.24 -9.72
N GLY A 91 -17.35 -13.36 -10.72
CA GLY A 91 -18.58 -12.61 -11.00
C GLY A 91 -18.82 -11.39 -10.11
N ALA A 92 -17.93 -11.07 -9.15
CA ALA A 92 -18.05 -9.86 -8.32
C ALA A 92 -18.04 -8.55 -9.14
N LEU A 93 -17.38 -8.56 -10.29
CA LEU A 93 -17.31 -7.44 -11.23
C LEU A 93 -18.47 -7.39 -12.23
N GLY A 94 -19.47 -8.26 -12.05
CA GLY A 94 -20.60 -8.41 -12.96
C GLY A 94 -20.21 -8.98 -14.33
N ASP A 95 -21.07 -8.77 -15.31
CA ASP A 95 -20.86 -9.16 -16.71
C ASP A 95 -20.14 -8.08 -17.54
N GLY A 96 -19.64 -7.02 -16.89
CA GLY A 96 -19.07 -5.85 -17.54
C GLY A 96 -20.09 -4.85 -18.08
N SER A 97 -21.38 -4.99 -17.78
CA SER A 97 -22.42 -4.01 -18.16
C SER A 97 -22.35 -2.72 -17.33
N ASP A 98 -21.72 -2.76 -16.15
CA ASP A 98 -21.50 -1.57 -15.32
C ASP A 98 -20.18 -0.90 -15.74
N GLU A 99 -20.29 0.15 -16.56
CA GLU A 99 -19.14 0.93 -17.03
C GLU A 99 -18.41 1.62 -15.87
N GLY A 100 -19.14 2.06 -14.83
CA GLY A 100 -18.55 2.73 -13.67
C GLY A 100 -17.67 1.77 -12.87
N LEU A 101 -18.18 0.56 -12.60
CA LEU A 101 -17.40 -0.49 -11.95
C LEU A 101 -16.19 -0.93 -12.80
N THR A 102 -16.40 -1.09 -14.11
CA THR A 102 -15.34 -1.47 -15.05
C THR A 102 -14.22 -0.42 -15.09
N GLN A 103 -14.58 0.87 -15.10
CA GLN A 103 -13.62 1.97 -15.06
C GLN A 103 -12.85 1.99 -13.73
N ALA A 104 -13.53 1.81 -12.60
CA ALA A 104 -12.89 1.76 -11.28
C ALA A 104 -11.84 0.63 -11.19
N VAL A 105 -12.17 -0.57 -11.69
CA VAL A 105 -11.24 -1.71 -11.73
C VAL A 105 -10.04 -1.42 -12.63
N LYS A 106 -10.26 -0.84 -13.81
CA LYS A 106 -9.17 -0.46 -14.72
C LYS A 106 -8.22 0.55 -14.07
N LEU A 107 -8.76 1.55 -13.37
CA LEU A 107 -7.96 2.55 -12.66
C LEU A 107 -7.12 1.92 -11.55
N GLU A 108 -7.72 1.09 -10.69
CA GLU A 108 -7.00 0.39 -9.62
C GLU A 108 -5.94 -0.57 -10.17
N TRP A 109 -6.21 -1.24 -11.29
CA TRP A 109 -5.21 -2.06 -11.98
C TRP A 109 -4.05 -1.22 -12.50
N LEU A 110 -4.31 -0.07 -13.14
CA LEU A 110 -3.27 0.83 -13.62
C LEU A 110 -2.41 1.38 -12.46
N LYS A 111 -3.03 1.77 -11.34
CA LYS A 111 -2.33 2.21 -10.12
C LYS A 111 -1.43 1.11 -9.56
N SER A 112 -1.98 -0.10 -9.40
CA SER A 112 -1.24 -1.26 -8.89
C SER A 112 -0.07 -1.63 -9.80
N ARG A 113 -0.28 -1.57 -11.12
CA ARG A 113 0.76 -1.81 -12.11
C ARG A 113 1.86 -0.74 -12.06
N ALA A 114 1.52 0.54 -11.97
CA ALA A 114 2.50 1.62 -11.83
C ALA A 114 3.36 1.44 -10.58
N ARG A 115 2.75 1.09 -9.45
CA ARG A 115 3.47 0.78 -8.20
C ARG A 115 4.41 -0.42 -8.35
N ALA A 116 3.97 -1.48 -9.01
CA ALA A 116 4.81 -2.65 -9.27
C ALA A 116 6.03 -2.30 -10.16
N HIS A 117 5.86 -1.41 -11.13
CA HIS A 117 6.96 -0.89 -11.94
C HIS A 117 7.93 -0.04 -11.10
N HIS A 118 7.42 0.90 -10.31
CA HIS A 118 8.25 1.72 -9.42
C HIS A 118 9.05 0.89 -8.42
N TRP A 119 8.40 -0.07 -7.75
CA TRP A 119 9.08 -0.99 -6.82
C TRP A 119 10.20 -1.78 -7.50
N ARG A 120 9.98 -2.21 -8.75
CA ARG A 120 11.03 -2.89 -9.53
C ARG A 120 12.22 -1.96 -9.79
N GLU A 121 11.95 -0.71 -10.18
CA GLU A 121 13.00 0.29 -10.39
C GLU A 121 13.78 0.58 -9.11
N GLU A 122 13.08 0.77 -7.99
CA GLU A 122 13.70 0.97 -6.67
C GLU A 122 14.59 -0.20 -6.27
N CYS A 123 14.15 -1.45 -6.48
CA CYS A 123 14.96 -2.64 -6.23
C CYS A 123 16.25 -2.66 -7.06
N LEU A 124 16.19 -2.23 -8.33
CA LEU A 124 17.36 -2.12 -9.20
C LEU A 124 18.30 -1.01 -8.74
N LEU A 125 17.75 0.18 -8.43
CA LEU A 125 18.51 1.31 -7.91
C LEU A 125 19.20 0.97 -6.58
N LEU A 126 18.50 0.35 -5.65
CA LEU A 126 19.04 -0.06 -4.36
C LEU A 126 20.17 -1.08 -4.50
N THR A 127 20.08 -1.98 -5.49
CA THR A 127 21.14 -2.95 -5.77
C THR A 127 22.42 -2.26 -6.25
N GLU A 128 22.29 -1.30 -7.17
CA GLU A 128 23.42 -0.49 -7.60
C GLU A 128 23.97 0.40 -6.50
N GLU A 129 23.11 0.98 -5.67
CA GLU A 129 23.53 1.82 -4.55
C GLU A 129 24.32 1.03 -3.53
N LYS A 130 23.89 -0.19 -3.17
CA LYS A 130 24.66 -1.11 -2.32
C LYS A 130 26.06 -1.37 -2.87
N ARG A 131 26.18 -1.55 -4.19
CA ARG A 131 27.47 -1.77 -4.86
C ARG A 131 28.34 -0.51 -4.80
N ARG A 132 27.77 0.67 -5.07
CA ARG A 132 28.47 1.96 -5.02
C ARG A 132 28.95 2.30 -3.63
N VAL A 133 28.09 2.18 -2.61
CA VAL A 133 28.43 2.43 -1.21
C VAL A 133 29.61 1.56 -0.77
N ARG A 134 29.61 0.27 -1.12
CA ARG A 134 30.75 -0.62 -0.84
C ARG A 134 32.05 -0.11 -1.48
N GLU A 135 32.01 0.25 -2.76
CA GLU A 135 33.19 0.72 -3.48
C GLU A 135 33.69 2.06 -2.94
N THR A 136 32.79 2.98 -2.61
CA THR A 136 33.12 4.25 -1.98
C THR A 136 33.77 4.04 -0.63
N LEU A 137 33.24 3.15 0.22
CA LEU A 137 33.85 2.83 1.51
C LEU A 137 35.24 2.22 1.37
N LEU A 138 35.46 1.31 0.41
CA LEU A 138 36.78 0.75 0.11
C LEU A 138 37.75 1.83 -0.36
N HIS A 139 37.31 2.70 -1.26
CA HIS A 139 38.12 3.81 -1.75
C HIS A 139 38.49 4.78 -0.62
N THR A 140 37.53 5.12 0.23
CA THR A 140 37.76 5.95 1.41
C THR A 140 38.74 5.29 2.38
N ALA A 141 38.61 3.99 2.65
CA ALA A 141 39.56 3.25 3.47
C ALA A 141 40.99 3.31 2.90
N HIS A 142 41.16 3.07 1.59
CA HIS A 142 42.47 3.19 0.94
C HIS A 142 43.05 4.61 0.99
N LEU A 143 42.21 5.64 0.89
CA LEU A 143 42.65 7.03 1.09
C LEU A 143 43.18 7.24 2.51
N TRP A 144 42.48 6.75 3.52
CA TRP A 144 42.95 6.83 4.91
C TRP A 144 44.24 6.04 5.14
N ASP A 145 44.37 4.84 4.58
CA ASP A 145 45.61 4.03 4.64
C ASP A 145 46.79 4.77 4.01
N SER A 146 46.60 5.31 2.80
CA SER A 146 47.66 6.04 2.08
C SER A 146 48.07 7.33 2.77
N HIS A 147 47.11 8.03 3.39
CA HIS A 147 47.41 9.14 4.28
C HIS A 147 48.24 8.65 5.48
N GLY A 148 47.81 7.59 6.18
CA GLY A 148 48.55 7.02 7.32
C GLY A 148 50.01 6.68 6.99
N SER A 149 50.28 6.04 5.85
CA SER A 149 51.65 5.71 5.41
C SER A 149 52.48 6.94 5.03
N SER A 150 51.88 8.01 4.53
CA SER A 150 52.60 9.26 4.23
C SER A 150 53.12 9.99 5.48
N TRP A 151 52.61 9.64 6.66
CA TRP A 151 52.95 10.29 7.92
C TRP A 151 53.94 9.48 8.78
N GLU A 152 54.48 8.36 8.27
CA GLU A 152 55.50 7.53 8.96
C GLU A 152 56.85 8.27 9.20
N GLU A 153 57.10 9.38 8.53
CA GLU A 153 58.29 10.23 8.74
C GLU A 153 58.15 11.24 9.91
N LEU A 154 57.02 11.24 10.63
CA LEU A 154 56.79 12.14 11.77
C LEU A 154 57.28 11.55 13.11
N GLU A 155 57.55 12.46 14.06
CA GLU A 155 57.92 12.15 15.44
C GLU A 155 56.96 11.10 16.06
N PRO A 156 57.46 10.02 16.72
CA PRO A 156 56.66 8.89 17.18
C PRO A 156 55.47 9.28 18.07
N SER A 157 55.57 10.39 18.80
CA SER A 157 54.49 10.94 19.63
C SER A 157 53.31 11.52 18.84
N ARG A 158 53.50 11.94 17.58
CA ARG A 158 52.43 12.45 16.69
C ARG A 158 51.81 11.34 15.83
N VAL A 159 52.54 10.27 15.57
CA VAL A 159 52.08 9.12 14.78
C VAL A 159 50.89 8.42 15.46
N GLU A 160 50.94 8.23 16.78
CA GLU A 160 49.85 7.63 17.57
C GLU A 160 48.54 8.44 17.49
N GLY A 161 48.62 9.78 17.53
CA GLY A 161 47.45 10.65 17.41
C GLY A 161 46.83 10.68 16.01
N VAL A 162 47.65 10.57 14.95
CA VAL A 162 47.19 10.49 13.56
C VAL A 162 46.52 9.13 13.29
N HIS A 163 47.08 8.03 13.79
CA HIS A 163 46.45 6.72 13.70
C HIS A 163 45.14 6.64 14.48
N ALA A 164 45.05 7.25 15.67
CA ALA A 164 43.82 7.29 16.45
C ALA A 164 42.70 8.13 15.79
N HIS A 165 43.03 9.09 14.92
CA HIS A 165 42.07 9.90 14.18
C HIS A 165 41.63 9.24 12.85
N ALA A 166 42.41 8.30 12.32
CA ALA A 166 42.12 7.59 11.08
C ALA A 166 41.40 6.24 11.28
N ALA A 167 41.41 5.69 12.51
CA ALA A 167 40.68 4.50 12.93
C ALA A 167 39.25 4.81 13.38
#